data_AF-A0A1F5V199-F1
#
_entry.id   AF-A0A1F5V199-F1
#
_cell.length_a   1.000
_cell.length_b   1.000
_cell.length_c   1.000
_cell.angle_alpha   90.00
_cell.angle_beta   90.00
_cell.angle_gamma   90.00
#
_symmetry.space_group_name_H-M   'P 1'
#
loop_
_entity.id
_entity.type
_entity.pdbx_description
1 polymer ?
#
loop_
_entity_poly.entity_id
_entity_poly.type
_entity_poly.pdbx_seq_one_letter_code
_entity_poly.pdbx_strand_id
1 'polypeptide(L)'
;MKKSYIAAVGIGLMLALVLTVLPSIAGAEQNEIAKANAEIQKISGQCVSALHRAESASQMDSIAQRCDVAVFQVLADLEATLGHSVEYADSQTCVTNNKVGYTACFDPIHIGGSGG
;
A
#
# COMPACT_ATOMS: atom_id res chain seq x y z
N MET A 1 -25.74 35.26 -37.25
CA MET A 1 -26.39 35.37 -35.91
C MET A 1 -26.46 33.95 -35.33
N LYS A 2 -25.59 33.56 -34.36
CA LYS A 2 -25.82 33.45 -32.88
C LYS A 2 -27.17 32.76 -32.55
N LYS A 3 -27.34 31.67 -31.77
CA LYS A 3 -26.66 30.99 -30.61
C LYS A 3 -27.13 29.51 -30.58
N SER A 4 -26.34 28.47 -30.31
CA SER A 4 -25.81 27.90 -29.03
C SER A 4 -26.84 27.29 -28.05
N TYR A 5 -26.69 25.98 -27.74
CA TYR A 5 -26.70 25.27 -26.42
C TYR A 5 -26.15 23.83 -26.66
N ILE A 6 -24.87 23.50 -26.45
CA ILE A 6 -24.21 22.90 -25.25
C ILE A 6 -25.01 21.82 -24.49
N ALA A 7 -24.51 20.58 -24.54
CA ALA A 7 -24.37 19.71 -23.38
C ALA A 7 -23.08 18.89 -23.55
N ALA A 8 -22.06 19.27 -22.79
CA ALA A 8 -20.69 18.80 -22.91
C ALA A 8 -20.52 17.41 -22.26
N VAL A 9 -20.02 16.47 -23.06
CA VAL A 9 -19.16 15.36 -22.64
C VAL A 9 -17.90 15.97 -22.04
N GLY A 10 -17.43 15.47 -20.89
CA GLY A 10 -16.17 15.95 -20.34
C GLY A 10 -15.90 15.43 -18.93
N ILE A 11 -15.39 14.21 -18.89
CA ILE A 11 -14.63 13.60 -17.79
C ILE A 11 -13.71 14.66 -17.16
N GLY A 12 -13.72 14.67 -15.82
CA GLY A 12 -13.09 15.65 -14.94
C GLY A 12 -11.69 16.08 -15.36
N LEU A 13 -11.58 17.40 -15.42
CA LEU A 13 -10.42 18.26 -15.60
C LEU A 13 -9.18 17.85 -14.75
N MET A 14 -8.06 17.70 -15.45
CA MET A 14 -6.68 18.08 -15.13
C MET A 14 -6.08 17.79 -13.75
N LEU A 15 -4.99 17.01 -13.80
CA LEU A 15 -3.68 17.54 -13.43
C LEU A 15 -2.60 16.91 -14.33
N ALA A 16 -2.33 17.59 -15.45
CA ALA A 16 -1.10 17.42 -16.18
C ALA A 16 -0.01 18.18 -15.41
N LEU A 17 0.83 17.46 -14.67
CA LEU A 17 2.14 17.98 -14.28
C LEU A 17 3.19 17.28 -15.13
N VAL A 18 3.66 18.02 -16.13
CA VAL A 18 4.86 17.69 -16.92
C VAL A 18 6.04 17.77 -15.97
N LEU A 19 6.69 16.64 -15.68
CA LEU A 19 8.03 16.60 -15.11
C LEU A 19 9.00 16.13 -16.18
N THR A 20 9.83 17.08 -16.57
CA THR A 20 10.94 17.01 -17.49
C THR A 20 11.92 15.91 -17.08
N VAL A 21 12.07 14.94 -17.97
CA VAL A 21 13.19 14.01 -18.20
C VAL A 21 14.46 14.30 -17.37
N LEU A 22 14.55 13.72 -16.17
CA LEU A 22 15.81 13.21 -15.59
C LEU A 22 15.77 11.68 -15.72
N PRO A 23 16.24 11.11 -16.85
CA PRO A 23 16.02 9.70 -17.13
C PRO A 23 17.15 8.89 -16.48
N SER A 24 16.93 8.35 -15.28
CA SER A 24 17.44 7.02 -14.87
C SER A 24 17.27 6.70 -13.39
N ILE A 25 17.22 7.69 -12.49
CA ILE A 25 17.26 7.44 -11.03
C ILE A 25 15.85 7.52 -10.42
N ALA A 26 15.15 8.65 -10.58
CA ALA A 26 13.79 8.80 -10.06
C ALA A 26 12.80 7.75 -10.61
N GLY A 27 12.93 7.36 -11.88
CA GLY A 27 12.11 6.29 -12.46
C GLY A 27 12.42 4.89 -11.91
N ALA A 28 13.67 4.65 -11.51
CA ALA A 28 14.07 3.38 -10.90
C ALA A 28 13.57 3.28 -9.45
N GLU A 29 13.70 4.36 -8.67
CA GLU A 29 13.19 4.41 -7.29
C GLU A 29 11.68 4.21 -7.24
N GLN A 30 10.93 4.89 -8.13
CA GLN A 30 9.48 4.74 -8.23
C GLN A 30 9.07 3.30 -8.60
N ASN A 31 9.88 2.61 -9.39
CA ASN A 31 9.64 1.20 -9.71
C ASN A 31 9.85 0.29 -8.49
N GLU A 32 10.92 0.50 -7.71
CA GLU A 32 11.14 -0.27 -6.49
C GLU A 32 10.06 0.00 -5.42
N ILE A 33 9.64 1.26 -5.26
CA ILE A 33 8.50 1.62 -4.40
C ILE A 33 7.21 0.93 -4.85
N ALA A 34 6.93 0.90 -6.16
CA ALA A 34 5.75 0.23 -6.70
C ALA A 34 5.78 -1.29 -6.46
N LYS A 35 6.95 -1.93 -6.62
CA LYS A 35 7.14 -3.35 -6.31
C LYS A 35 6.92 -3.64 -4.83
N ALA A 36 7.52 -2.85 -3.94
CA ALA A 36 7.36 -2.98 -2.50
C ALA A 36 5.87 -2.85 -2.09
N ASN A 37 5.17 -1.84 -2.60
CA ASN A 37 3.73 -1.66 -2.36
C ASN A 37 2.89 -2.85 -2.90
N ALA A 38 3.27 -3.45 -4.03
CA ALA A 38 2.59 -4.64 -4.56
C ALA A 38 2.84 -5.89 -3.69
N GLU A 39 4.06 -6.04 -3.18
CA GLU A 39 4.41 -7.14 -2.27
C GLU A 39 3.70 -7.01 -0.91
N ILE A 40 3.68 -5.80 -0.35
CA ILE A 40 2.92 -5.47 0.86
C ILE A 40 1.42 -5.81 0.69
N GLN A 41 0.82 -5.45 -0.45
CA GLN A 41 -0.59 -5.80 -0.72
C GLN A 41 -0.80 -7.32 -0.77
N LYS A 42 0.13 -8.05 -1.37
CA LYS A 42 0.08 -9.51 -1.42
C LYS A 42 0.19 -10.12 -0.01
N ILE A 43 1.14 -9.67 0.81
CA ILE A 43 1.31 -10.11 2.20
C ILE A 43 0.03 -9.82 2.99
N SER A 44 -0.50 -8.62 2.88
CA SER A 44 -1.74 -8.19 3.54
C SER A 44 -2.93 -9.10 3.19
N GLY A 45 -3.10 -9.44 1.91
CA GLY A 45 -4.14 -10.36 1.47
C GLY A 45 -3.97 -11.78 2.02
N GLN A 46 -2.74 -12.27 2.10
CA GLN A 46 -2.41 -13.56 2.72
C GLN A 46 -2.69 -13.56 4.23
N CYS A 47 -2.36 -12.46 4.90
CA CYS A 47 -2.59 -12.22 6.31
C CYS A 47 -4.08 -12.22 6.67
N VAL A 48 -4.88 -11.44 5.95
CA VAL A 48 -6.35 -11.45 6.12
C VAL A 48 -6.91 -12.86 5.94
N SER A 49 -6.46 -13.56 4.90
CA SER A 49 -6.88 -14.93 4.63
C SER A 49 -6.49 -15.91 5.74
N ALA A 50 -5.31 -15.74 6.33
CA ALA A 50 -4.83 -16.56 7.44
C ALA A 50 -5.62 -16.27 8.73
N LEU A 51 -5.91 -15.00 9.02
CA LEU A 51 -6.71 -14.58 10.19
C LEU A 51 -8.13 -15.16 10.14
N HIS A 52 -8.77 -15.18 8.96
CA HIS A 52 -10.07 -15.83 8.78
C HIS A 52 -10.05 -17.35 8.98
N ARG A 53 -8.91 -18.00 8.73
CA ARG A 53 -8.73 -19.45 8.92
C ARG A 53 -8.21 -19.84 10.31
N ALA A 54 -7.90 -18.87 11.16
CA ALA A 54 -7.40 -19.15 12.49
C ALA A 54 -8.46 -19.88 13.33
N GLU A 55 -8.00 -20.76 14.20
CA GLU A 55 -8.81 -21.63 15.05
C GLU A 55 -8.86 -21.13 16.50
N SER A 56 -8.04 -20.13 16.86
CA SER A 56 -8.02 -19.54 18.21
C SER A 56 -7.53 -18.10 18.20
N ALA A 57 -7.83 -17.35 19.28
CA ALA A 57 -7.34 -15.99 19.47
C ALA A 57 -5.81 -15.93 19.48
N SER A 58 -5.15 -16.85 20.21
CA SER A 58 -3.68 -16.92 20.25
C SER A 58 -3.04 -17.12 18.87
N GLN A 59 -3.69 -17.90 17.99
CA GLN A 59 -3.24 -18.08 16.62
C GLN A 59 -3.45 -16.81 15.80
N MET A 60 -4.56 -16.09 16.01
CA MET A 60 -4.80 -14.81 15.35
C MET A 60 -3.74 -13.78 15.75
N ASP A 61 -3.42 -13.63 17.03
CA ASP A 61 -2.36 -12.73 17.50
C ASP A 61 -1.01 -13.10 16.89
N SER A 62 -0.68 -14.40 16.88
CA SER A 62 0.55 -14.89 16.27
C SER A 62 0.61 -14.63 14.76
N ILE A 63 -0.53 -14.66 14.06
CA ILE A 63 -0.61 -14.33 12.64
C ILE A 63 -0.41 -12.83 12.46
N ALA A 64 -1.14 -12.00 13.19
CA ALA A 64 -1.05 -10.55 13.13
C ALA A 64 0.37 -10.06 13.35
N GLN A 65 1.04 -10.55 14.40
CA GLN A 65 2.44 -10.20 14.67
C GLN A 65 3.39 -10.60 13.53
N ARG A 66 3.19 -11.78 12.93
CA ARG A 66 4.00 -12.19 11.76
C ARG A 66 3.71 -11.33 10.53
N CYS A 67 2.49 -10.82 10.39
CA CYS A 67 2.11 -9.93 9.31
C CYS A 67 2.81 -8.58 9.43
N ASP A 68 2.84 -8.00 10.64
CA ASP A 68 3.60 -6.78 10.90
C ASP A 68 5.08 -6.97 10.53
N VAL A 69 5.69 -8.05 11.05
CA VAL A 69 7.10 -8.36 10.76
C VAL A 69 7.36 -8.50 9.25
N ALA A 70 6.49 -9.19 8.52
CA ALA A 70 6.65 -9.38 7.09
C ALA A 70 6.53 -8.06 6.31
N VAL A 71 5.60 -7.19 6.69
CA VAL A 71 5.42 -5.87 6.07
C VAL A 71 6.64 -4.98 6.36
N PHE A 72 7.08 -4.91 7.62
CA PHE A 72 8.25 -4.13 8.00
C PHE A 72 9.54 -4.64 7.34
N GLN A 73 9.63 -5.94 7.05
CA GLN A 73 10.76 -6.49 6.30
C GLN A 73 10.80 -5.96 4.86
N VAL A 74 9.65 -5.86 4.17
CA VAL A 74 9.59 -5.29 2.82
C VAL A 74 10.02 -3.82 2.82
N LEU A 75 9.59 -3.06 3.83
CA LEU A 75 10.03 -1.68 4.01
C LEU A 75 11.55 -1.60 4.21
N ALA A 76 12.11 -2.40 5.11
CA ALA A 76 13.55 -2.43 5.37
C ALA A 76 14.36 -2.84 4.13
N ASP A 77 13.87 -3.82 3.35
CA ASP A 77 14.51 -4.27 2.12
C ASP A 77 14.47 -3.18 1.04
N LEU A 78 13.38 -2.41 0.96
CA LEU A 78 13.28 -1.26 0.07
C LEU A 78 14.26 -0.16 0.49
N GLU A 79 14.30 0.23 1.76
CA GLU A 79 15.21 1.27 2.26
C GLU A 79 16.67 0.87 2.06
N ALA A 80 17.01 -0.41 2.24
CA ALA A 80 18.32 -0.95 1.92
C ALA A 80 18.65 -0.89 0.42
N THR A 81 17.64 -1.12 -0.44
CA THR A 81 17.77 -1.05 -1.90
C THR A 81 17.97 0.39 -2.38
N LEU A 82 17.22 1.34 -1.82
CA LEU A 82 17.28 2.76 -2.17
C LEU A 82 18.46 3.50 -1.50
N GLY A 83 18.97 2.97 -0.39
CA GLY A 83 20.05 3.58 0.38
C GLY A 83 19.62 4.77 1.24
N HIS A 84 18.31 4.98 1.41
CA HIS A 84 17.73 6.01 2.27
C HIS A 84 16.39 5.56 2.84
N SER A 85 15.95 6.21 3.92
CA SER A 85 14.62 5.96 4.49
C SER A 85 13.52 6.47 3.56
N VAL A 86 12.36 5.81 3.58
CA VAL A 86 11.19 6.22 2.80
C VAL A 86 10.05 6.67 3.71
N GLU A 87 9.29 7.67 3.25
CA GLU A 87 8.07 8.05 3.95
C GLU A 87 6.96 7.03 3.67
N TYR A 88 6.26 6.65 4.73
CA TYR A 88 5.13 5.76 4.64
C TYR A 88 3.98 6.25 5.50
N ALA A 89 2.77 5.90 5.09
CA ALA A 89 1.56 6.16 5.85
C ALA A 89 1.28 4.98 6.77
N ASP A 90 1.10 5.27 8.05
CA ASP A 90 0.52 4.33 9.00
C ASP A 90 -0.88 3.96 8.53
N SER A 91 -1.15 2.67 8.51
CA SER A 91 -2.46 2.11 8.21
C SER A 91 -2.65 0.91 9.10
N GLN A 92 -3.88 0.70 9.57
CA GLN A 92 -4.23 -0.42 10.43
C GLN A 92 -5.35 -1.22 9.76
N THR A 93 -5.16 -2.54 9.69
CA THR A 93 -6.16 -3.47 9.19
C THR A 93 -6.55 -4.44 10.30
N CYS A 94 -7.82 -4.38 10.70
CA CYS A 94 -8.38 -5.27 11.70
C CYS A 94 -9.29 -6.32 11.04
N VAL A 95 -9.10 -7.58 11.42
CA VAL A 95 -9.89 -8.71 10.94
C VAL A 95 -10.60 -9.36 12.11
N THR A 96 -11.94 -9.35 12.06
CA THR A 96 -12.78 -10.08 12.99
C THR A 96 -13.04 -11.48 12.46
N ASN A 97 -12.69 -12.50 13.25
CA ASN A 97 -13.04 -13.88 12.98
C ASN A 97 -14.22 -14.30 13.85
N ASN A 98 -15.42 -14.32 13.26
CA ASN A 98 -16.67 -14.64 13.97
C ASN A 98 -16.72 -16.07 14.52
N LYS A 99 -15.93 -17.01 13.95
CA LYS A 99 -15.82 -18.38 14.47
C LYS A 99 -15.12 -18.39 15.83
N VAL A 100 -14.10 -17.56 15.98
CA VAL A 100 -13.30 -17.43 17.21
C VAL A 100 -13.92 -16.39 18.16
N GLY A 101 -14.70 -15.45 17.64
CA GLY A 101 -15.24 -14.32 18.41
C GLY A 101 -14.18 -13.29 18.79
N TYR A 102 -13.12 -13.16 17.98
CA TYR A 102 -11.96 -12.33 18.26
C TYR A 102 -11.57 -11.47 17.06
N THR A 103 -10.98 -10.32 17.33
CA THR A 103 -10.47 -9.38 16.34
C THR A 103 -8.98 -9.19 16.56
N ALA A 104 -8.20 -9.37 15.51
CA ALA A 104 -6.77 -9.05 15.52
C ALA A 104 -6.48 -7.99 14.45
N CYS A 105 -5.51 -7.13 14.71
CA CYS A 105 -5.10 -6.06 13.80
C CYS A 105 -3.63 -6.19 13.44
N PHE A 106 -3.29 -5.78 12.23
CA PHE A 106 -1.91 -5.66 11.74
C PHE A 106 -1.80 -4.43 10.86
N ASP A 107 -0.58 -3.93 10.66
CA ASP A 107 -0.33 -2.66 9.98
C ASP A 107 0.27 -2.92 8.60
N PRO A 108 -0.51 -2.80 7.50
CA PRO A 108 -0.02 -3.12 6.18
C PRO A 108 0.97 -2.09 5.60
N ILE A 109 1.01 -0.84 6.09
CA ILE A 109 1.87 0.25 5.60
C ILE A 109 1.61 0.60 4.11
N HIS A 110 1.68 1.88 3.76
CA HIS A 110 1.68 2.32 2.36
C HIS A 110 2.82 3.30 2.10
N ILE A 111 3.73 2.97 1.19
CA ILE A 111 4.93 3.77 0.93
C ILE A 111 4.61 4.83 -0.11
N GLY A 112 4.81 6.10 0.25
CA GLY A 112 4.64 7.25 -0.64
C GLY A 112 5.85 7.41 -1.55
N GLY A 113 5.62 7.87 -2.78
CA GLY A 113 6.72 8.31 -3.65
C GLY A 113 7.38 9.55 -3.06
N SER A 114 8.70 9.50 -2.84
CA SER A 114 9.49 10.67 -2.41
C SER A 114 9.31 11.81 -3.41
N GLY A 115 8.67 12.89 -2.97
CA GLY A 115 8.66 14.16 -3.69
C GLY A 115 9.97 14.88 -3.44
N GLY A 116 11.00 14.54 -4.23
CA GLY A 116 12.28 15.25 -4.30
C GLY A 116 12.49 15.85 -5.69
#